data_AF-A0A8X6UPT9-F1
#
_entry.id   AF-A0A8X6UPT9-F1
#
_cell.length_a   1.000
_cell.length_b   1.000
_cell.length_c   1.000
_cell.angle_alpha   90.00
_cell.angle_beta   90.00
_cell.angle_gamma   90.00
#
_symmetry.space_group_name_H-M   'P 1'
#
loop_
_entity.id
_entity.type
_entity.pdbx_description
1 polymer ?
#
loop_
_entity_poly.entity_id
_entity_poly.type
_entity_poly.pdbx_seq_one_letter_code
_entity_poly.pdbx_strand_id
1 'polypeptide(L)'
;MCTAFTSAIMEDEADLMSKRYPKKKERNHYVHPNPRRLYCIMPADEASKRPKEEYTELEITGNVRRLSSTLWQMTSLTSLYLNNNSLTSIPGEISLLVNLAHLNLSFNQLRNIPPEMGDMTSLRELLLNNNNISTLPTQLGKLFKLCKLELNGNPLGGHIMDIIRSPTCRTEDILSYLIDHLPVCFFTCNNSATFSILDMFPEASSTILLNKLFTMISQSLNIPKL
;
A
#
# COMPACT_ATOMS: atom_id res chain seq x y z
N MET A 1 -41.49 17.12 35.30
CA MET A 1 -41.35 18.12 34.22
C MET A 1 -39.96 18.73 34.35
N CYS A 2 -39.00 18.24 33.56
CA CYS A 2 -38.38 18.95 32.41
C CYS A 2 -37.87 20.37 32.80
N THR A 3 -36.58 20.57 33.08
CA THR A 3 -35.44 20.81 32.15
C THR A 3 -35.56 22.09 31.33
N ALA A 4 -34.61 23.02 31.52
CA ALA A 4 -33.73 23.57 30.48
C ALA A 4 -33.09 24.87 31.00
N PHE A 5 -31.77 25.01 30.80
CA PHE A 5 -31.10 26.20 30.23
C PHE A 5 -29.62 26.23 30.65
N THR A 6 -28.82 25.44 29.95
CA THR A 6 -27.36 25.57 29.86
C THR A 6 -26.99 25.55 28.38
N SER A 7 -27.23 26.67 27.67
CA SER A 7 -26.96 26.77 26.22
C SER A 7 -26.07 27.96 25.81
N ALA A 8 -25.37 28.61 26.74
CA ALA A 8 -24.66 29.86 26.45
C ALA A 8 -23.12 29.75 26.32
N ILE A 9 -22.53 28.55 26.29
CA ILE A 9 -21.05 28.38 26.29
C ILE A 9 -20.52 27.62 25.03
N MET A 10 -21.37 27.34 24.04
CA MET A 10 -20.99 26.49 22.89
C MET A 10 -20.80 27.23 21.56
N GLU A 11 -21.09 28.53 21.47
CA GLU A 11 -21.05 29.24 20.18
C GLU A 11 -19.71 29.97 19.89
N ASP A 12 -18.83 30.14 20.88
CA ASP A 12 -17.63 30.99 20.73
C ASP A 12 -16.35 30.21 20.29
N GLU A 13 -16.28 28.89 20.53
CA GLU A 13 -15.10 28.09 20.13
C GLU A 13 -15.06 27.78 18.62
N ALA A 14 -16.22 27.66 17.97
CA ALA A 14 -16.29 27.36 16.53
C ALA A 14 -15.73 28.52 15.68
N ASP A 15 -15.95 29.77 16.12
CA ASP A 15 -15.46 30.95 15.40
C ASP A 15 -13.95 31.20 15.66
N LEU A 16 -13.44 30.77 16.82
CA LEU A 16 -12.00 30.81 17.14
C LEU A 16 -11.20 29.76 16.33
N MET A 17 -11.81 28.60 16.08
CA MET A 17 -11.22 27.52 15.27
C MET A 17 -11.19 27.85 13.77
N SER A 18 -12.14 28.65 13.30
CA SER A 18 -12.22 29.17 11.92
C SER A 18 -11.09 30.15 11.59
N LYS A 19 -10.62 30.94 12.56
CA LYS A 19 -9.58 31.97 12.37
C LYS A 19 -8.14 31.44 12.47
N ARG A 20 -7.91 30.29 13.11
CA ARG A 20 -6.55 29.70 13.28
C ARG A 20 -6.07 28.83 12.12
N TYR A 21 -6.97 28.36 11.26
CA TYR A 21 -6.66 27.48 10.14
C TYR A 21 -7.19 28.06 8.83
N PRO A 22 -6.43 28.90 8.11
CA PRO A 22 -6.88 29.43 6.84
C PRO A 22 -7.07 28.27 5.84
N LYS A 23 -8.29 28.14 5.29
CA LYS A 23 -8.63 27.17 4.25
C LYS A 23 -7.65 27.30 3.08
N LYS A 24 -6.68 26.38 3.00
CA LYS A 24 -5.81 26.24 1.83
C LYS A 24 -6.67 25.76 0.66
N LYS A 25 -6.69 26.56 -0.41
CA LYS A 25 -7.35 26.34 -1.70
C LYS A 25 -7.47 24.85 -2.05
N GLU A 26 -8.71 24.42 -2.24
CA GLU A 26 -9.10 23.13 -2.78
C GLU A 26 -8.24 22.75 -3.99
N ARG A 27 -7.47 21.68 -3.83
CA ARG A 27 -6.96 20.89 -4.95
C ARG A 27 -7.41 19.46 -4.70
N ASN A 28 -8.44 19.06 -5.46
CA ASN A 28 -8.88 17.70 -5.71
C ASN A 28 -8.88 16.78 -4.47
N HIS A 29 -9.80 17.05 -3.53
CA HIS A 29 -10.18 16.02 -2.54
C HIS A 29 -11.02 14.96 -3.27
N TYR A 30 -10.47 13.76 -3.45
CA TYR A 30 -11.28 12.60 -3.80
C TYR A 30 -12.13 12.23 -2.59
N VAL A 31 -13.43 12.49 -2.67
CA VAL A 31 -14.41 12.07 -1.66
C VAL A 31 -14.93 10.70 -2.06
N HIS A 32 -14.49 9.65 -1.36
CA HIS A 32 -14.96 8.28 -1.59
C HIS A 32 -16.40 8.11 -1.05
N PRO A 33 -17.32 7.45 -1.79
CA PRO A 33 -18.76 7.47 -1.52
C PRO A 33 -19.26 6.57 -0.37
N ASN A 34 -18.47 6.27 0.66
CA ASN A 34 -18.92 5.34 1.72
C ASN A 34 -18.80 5.93 3.15
N PRO A 35 -19.93 6.23 3.83
CA PRO A 35 -19.95 6.85 5.16
C PRO A 35 -19.58 5.89 6.32
N ARG A 36 -19.23 4.62 6.03
CA ARG A 36 -18.71 3.67 7.03
C ARG A 36 -17.19 3.73 7.23
N ARG A 37 -16.50 4.63 6.51
CA ARG A 37 -15.08 4.91 6.73
C ARG A 37 -14.90 5.67 8.04
N LEU A 38 -14.39 4.99 9.07
CA LEU A 38 -13.84 5.66 10.24
C LEU A 38 -12.55 6.37 9.81
N TYR A 39 -12.68 7.54 9.18
CA TYR A 39 -11.57 8.44 8.87
C TYR A 39 -10.95 8.91 10.19
N CYS A 40 -9.95 8.18 10.67
CA CYS A 40 -9.07 8.68 11.69
C CYS A 40 -7.97 9.49 11.03
N ILE A 41 -8.25 10.78 10.76
CA ILE A 41 -7.21 11.77 10.49
C ILE A 41 -6.56 12.05 11.83
N MET A 42 -5.38 11.50 12.07
CA MET A 42 -4.67 11.73 13.32
C MET A 42 -3.14 11.77 13.14
N PRO A 43 -2.41 12.53 13.97
CA PRO A 43 -0.95 12.50 13.99
C PRO A 43 -0.44 11.09 14.30
N ALA A 44 0.72 10.72 13.74
CA ALA A 44 1.34 9.41 13.97
C ALA A 44 1.52 9.07 15.45
N ASP A 45 1.80 10.08 16.27
CA ASP A 45 2.00 9.96 17.71
C ASP A 45 0.72 9.55 18.46
N GLU A 46 -0.45 10.00 17.98
CA GLU A 46 -1.75 9.64 18.53
C GLU A 46 -2.22 8.27 18.03
N ALA A 47 -1.94 7.92 16.78
CA ALA A 47 -2.25 6.61 16.22
C ALA A 47 -1.61 5.48 17.04
N SER A 48 -0.39 5.70 17.56
CA SER A 48 0.32 4.72 18.37
C SER A 48 -0.34 4.39 19.72
N LYS A 49 -1.20 5.29 20.24
CA LYS A 49 -1.74 5.22 21.62
C LYS A 49 -3.14 4.63 21.69
N ARG A 50 -3.80 4.40 20.55
CA ARG A 50 -5.19 3.93 20.49
C ARG A 50 -5.28 2.40 20.38
N PRO A 51 -6.42 1.79 20.81
CA PRO A 51 -6.65 0.36 20.61
C PRO A 51 -6.59 -0.02 19.13
N LYS A 52 -5.78 -1.03 18.80
CA LYS A 52 -5.39 -1.40 17.43
C LYS A 52 -6.46 -2.18 16.67
N GLU A 53 -7.49 -2.66 17.38
CA GLU A 53 -8.44 -3.67 16.89
C GLU A 53 -9.63 -3.08 16.10
N GLU A 54 -9.83 -1.75 16.13
CA GLU A 54 -11.01 -1.09 15.51
C GLU A 54 -10.73 -0.36 14.19
N TYR A 55 -9.47 -0.20 13.78
CA TYR A 55 -9.13 0.60 12.60
C TYR A 55 -9.01 -0.26 11.35
N THR A 56 -9.94 -0.06 10.41
CA THR A 56 -9.85 -0.57 9.04
C THR A 56 -9.17 0.43 8.11
N GLU A 57 -9.31 1.73 8.38
CA GLU A 57 -8.70 2.78 7.55
C GLU A 57 -7.97 3.79 8.43
N LEU A 58 -6.80 4.23 7.96
CA LEU A 58 -5.97 5.19 8.67
C LEU A 58 -5.33 6.18 7.69
N GLU A 59 -5.44 7.47 7.99
CA GLU A 59 -4.76 8.53 7.26
C GLU A 59 -3.85 9.31 8.20
N ILE A 60 -2.56 9.33 7.89
CA ILE A 60 -1.55 10.06 8.66
C ILE A 60 -1.07 11.24 7.82
N THR A 61 -1.30 12.44 8.33
CA THR A 61 -0.84 13.70 7.73
C THR A 61 0.04 14.47 8.72
N GLY A 62 0.79 15.47 8.24
CA GLY A 62 1.57 16.36 9.11
C GLY A 62 3.08 16.36 8.87
N ASN A 63 3.54 16.05 7.65
CA ASN A 63 4.96 16.09 7.28
C ASN A 63 5.81 15.07 8.05
N VAL A 64 5.28 13.87 8.24
CA VAL A 64 5.91 12.79 8.99
C VAL A 64 7.15 12.30 8.24
N ARG A 65 8.28 12.20 8.96
CA ARG A 65 9.55 11.68 8.41
C ARG A 65 9.79 10.21 8.73
N ARG A 66 9.26 9.74 9.87
CA ARG A 66 9.42 8.37 10.37
C ARG A 66 8.12 7.94 11.02
N LEU A 67 7.74 6.69 10.79
CA LEU A 67 6.57 6.07 11.42
C LEU A 67 7.00 5.22 12.60
N SER A 68 6.16 5.18 13.64
CA SER A 68 6.38 4.29 14.79
C SER A 68 6.27 2.83 14.37
N SER A 69 7.12 1.96 14.93
CA SER A 69 7.06 0.51 14.68
C SER A 69 5.74 -0.13 15.12
N THR A 70 5.01 0.53 16.02
CA THR A 70 3.69 0.08 16.49
C THR A 70 2.62 0.10 15.41
N LEU A 71 2.78 0.93 14.36
CA LEU A 71 1.85 1.02 13.24
C LEU A 71 1.72 -0.31 12.49
N TRP A 72 2.82 -1.04 12.39
CA TRP A 72 2.91 -2.30 11.65
C TRP A 72 2.19 -3.47 12.35
N GLN A 73 1.77 -3.27 13.60
CA GLN A 73 1.01 -4.26 14.38
C GLN A 73 -0.52 -4.08 14.23
N MET A 74 -0.98 -3.09 13.45
CA MET A 74 -2.40 -2.83 13.23
C MET A 74 -2.96 -3.75 12.13
N THR A 75 -3.00 -5.06 12.39
CA THR A 75 -3.34 -6.10 11.41
C THR A 75 -4.77 -5.99 10.86
N SER A 76 -5.66 -5.25 11.53
CA SER A 76 -7.04 -4.97 11.06
C SER A 76 -7.10 -3.93 9.92
N LEU A 77 -6.00 -3.23 9.61
CA LEU A 77 -5.98 -2.20 8.58
C LEU A 77 -6.19 -2.79 7.18
N THR A 78 -7.14 -2.22 6.45
CA THR A 78 -7.45 -2.48 5.05
C THR A 78 -7.03 -1.32 4.15
N SER A 79 -7.02 -0.07 4.66
CA SER A 79 -6.55 1.10 3.91
C SER A 79 -5.58 1.96 4.73
N LEU A 80 -4.44 2.31 4.16
CA LEU A 80 -3.43 3.15 4.79
C LEU A 80 -3.03 4.29 3.84
N TYR A 81 -3.30 5.52 4.27
CA TYR A 81 -3.00 6.74 3.54
C TYR A 81 -1.87 7.49 4.24
N LEU A 82 -0.73 7.54 3.57
CA LEU A 82 0.52 8.16 4.04
C LEU A 82 1.02 9.23 3.04
N ASN A 83 0.17 9.66 2.11
CA ASN A 83 0.53 10.62 1.08
C ASN A 83 0.81 12.01 1.65
N ASN A 84 1.60 12.80 0.92
CA ASN A 84 1.99 14.18 1.29
C ASN A 84 2.74 14.25 2.64
N ASN A 85 3.70 13.34 2.84
CA ASN A 85 4.59 13.35 4.00
C ASN A 85 6.06 13.49 3.54
N SER A 86 7.01 13.37 4.47
CA SER A 86 8.44 13.41 4.20
C SER A 86 9.11 12.05 4.49
N LEU A 87 8.41 10.95 4.23
CA LEU A 87 8.92 9.60 4.47
C LEU A 87 10.07 9.30 3.51
N THR A 88 11.23 8.94 4.05
CA THR A 88 12.41 8.57 3.24
C THR A 88 12.52 7.07 2.98
N SER A 89 11.85 6.26 3.82
CA SER A 89 11.85 4.80 3.75
C SER A 89 10.62 4.22 4.44
N ILE A 90 10.19 3.04 4.00
CA ILE A 90 9.21 2.19 4.69
C ILE A 90 9.93 0.92 5.13
N PRO A 91 9.77 0.49 6.40
CA PRO A 91 10.41 -0.72 6.90
C PRO A 91 9.71 -1.97 6.37
N GLY A 92 10.42 -3.11 6.34
CA GLY A 92 9.89 -4.38 5.82
C GLY A 92 8.70 -4.90 6.61
N GLU A 93 8.57 -4.49 7.88
CA GLU A 93 7.47 -4.79 8.79
C GLU A 93 6.10 -4.32 8.27
N ILE A 94 6.04 -3.46 7.25
CA ILE A 94 4.77 -3.16 6.57
C ILE A 94 4.07 -4.42 6.03
N SER A 95 4.82 -5.49 5.75
CA SER A 95 4.29 -6.78 5.31
C SER A 95 3.41 -7.48 6.37
N LEU A 96 3.53 -7.09 7.64
CA LEU A 96 2.69 -7.59 8.73
C LEU A 96 1.23 -7.13 8.61
N LEU A 97 0.96 -6.10 7.81
CA LEU A 97 -0.40 -5.61 7.51
C LEU A 97 -1.07 -6.52 6.46
N VAL A 98 -1.30 -7.78 6.82
CA VAL A 98 -1.77 -8.86 5.92
C VAL A 98 -3.14 -8.60 5.27
N ASN A 99 -3.97 -7.73 5.87
CA ASN A 99 -5.30 -7.38 5.37
C ASN A 99 -5.31 -6.10 4.53
N LEU A 100 -4.15 -5.45 4.32
CA LEU A 100 -4.09 -4.18 3.63
C LEU A 100 -4.41 -4.35 2.14
N ALA A 101 -5.45 -3.66 1.70
CA ALA A 101 -5.91 -3.64 0.31
C ALA A 101 -5.50 -2.35 -0.41
N HIS A 102 -5.43 -1.22 0.30
CA HIS A 102 -5.11 0.08 -0.28
C HIS A 102 -3.94 0.72 0.46
N LEU A 103 -2.87 1.05 -0.26
CA LEU A 103 -1.70 1.74 0.28
C LEU A 103 -1.36 2.96 -0.58
N ASN A 104 -1.46 4.15 0.00
CA ASN A 104 -1.04 5.39 -0.66
C ASN A 104 0.19 5.98 0.01
N LEU A 105 1.31 5.96 -0.71
CA LEU A 105 2.59 6.52 -0.33
C LEU A 105 3.01 7.67 -1.26
N SER A 106 2.10 8.19 -2.07
CA SER A 106 2.40 9.23 -3.06
C SER A 106 2.88 10.53 -2.41
N PHE A 107 3.71 11.30 -3.10
CA PHE A 107 4.24 12.58 -2.60
C PHE A 107 5.00 12.41 -1.28
N ASN A 108 6.01 11.55 -1.30
CA ASN A 108 6.98 11.33 -0.23
C ASN A 108 8.40 11.44 -0.79
N GLN A 109 9.41 11.00 -0.04
CA GLN A 109 10.83 11.01 -0.44
C GLN A 109 11.40 9.58 -0.45
N LEU A 110 10.56 8.59 -0.72
CA LEU A 110 10.94 7.17 -0.68
C LEU A 110 11.99 6.88 -1.75
N ARG A 111 13.12 6.29 -1.34
CA ARG A 111 14.17 5.88 -2.29
C ARG A 111 14.08 4.44 -2.74
N ASN A 112 13.58 3.58 -1.86
CA ASN A 112 13.47 2.14 -2.08
C ASN A 112 12.13 1.66 -1.53
N ILE A 113 11.64 0.57 -2.11
CA ILE A 113 10.51 -0.21 -1.60
C ILE A 113 11.10 -1.47 -0.94
N PRO A 114 10.70 -1.83 0.29
CA PRO A 114 11.16 -3.07 0.92
C PRO A 114 10.70 -4.30 0.11
N PRO A 115 11.57 -5.30 -0.13
CA PRO A 115 11.19 -6.51 -0.87
C PRO A 115 10.06 -7.30 -0.18
N GLU A 116 9.92 -7.19 1.14
CA GLU A 116 8.86 -7.79 1.95
C GLU A 116 7.45 -7.28 1.56
N MET A 117 7.35 -6.12 0.90
CA MET A 117 6.08 -5.64 0.35
C MET A 117 5.49 -6.61 -0.68
N GLY A 118 6.31 -7.45 -1.32
CA GLY A 118 5.85 -8.51 -2.21
C GLY A 118 5.01 -9.59 -1.53
N ASP A 119 5.06 -9.71 -0.20
CA ASP A 119 4.30 -10.72 0.55
C ASP A 119 2.90 -10.21 0.98
N MET A 120 2.57 -8.94 0.69
CA MET A 120 1.27 -8.32 0.99
C MET A 120 0.20 -8.71 -0.04
N THR A 121 -0.12 -10.01 -0.12
CA THR A 121 -0.98 -10.59 -1.17
C THR A 121 -2.43 -10.08 -1.22
N SER A 122 -2.90 -9.39 -0.18
CA SER A 122 -4.21 -8.73 -0.14
C SER A 122 -4.24 -7.38 -0.85
N LEU A 123 -3.07 -6.83 -1.23
CA LEU A 123 -2.97 -5.49 -1.79
C LEU A 123 -3.60 -5.40 -3.18
N ARG A 124 -4.52 -4.45 -3.35
CA ARG A 124 -5.25 -4.17 -4.59
C ARG A 124 -4.78 -2.88 -5.25
N GLU A 125 -4.41 -1.89 -4.44
CA GLU A 125 -3.95 -0.59 -4.92
C GLU A 125 -2.69 -0.14 -4.18
N LEU A 126 -1.66 0.21 -4.95
CA LEU A 126 -0.39 0.74 -4.47
C LEU A 126 -0.05 2.02 -5.22
N LEU A 127 -0.12 3.15 -4.52
CA LEU A 127 0.17 4.47 -5.09
C LEU A 127 1.51 4.97 -4.57
N LEU A 128 2.48 5.13 -5.45
CA LEU A 128 3.86 5.50 -5.16
C LEU A 128 4.32 6.73 -5.95
N ASN A 129 3.40 7.48 -6.55
CA ASN A 129 3.73 8.63 -7.39
C ASN A 129 4.57 9.67 -6.64
N ASN A 130 5.42 10.39 -7.37
CA ASN A 130 6.19 11.52 -6.85
C ASN A 130 6.98 11.13 -5.60
N ASN A 131 7.86 10.16 -5.76
CA ASN A 131 8.86 9.74 -4.79
C ASN A 131 10.26 9.77 -5.46
N ASN A 132 11.28 9.25 -4.78
CA ASN A 132 12.65 9.17 -5.28
C ASN A 132 13.06 7.72 -5.59
N ILE A 133 12.11 6.88 -6.01
CA ILE A 133 12.33 5.45 -6.23
C ILE A 133 13.11 5.25 -7.53
N SER A 134 14.32 4.69 -7.43
CA SER A 134 15.17 4.42 -8.60
C SER A 134 15.03 3.01 -9.15
N THR A 135 14.63 2.05 -8.29
CA THR A 135 14.48 0.64 -8.63
C THR A 135 13.28 0.03 -7.92
N LEU A 136 12.67 -0.99 -8.52
CA LEU A 136 11.61 -1.78 -7.91
C LEU A 136 12.15 -3.16 -7.53
N PRO A 137 11.86 -3.68 -6.32
CA PRO A 137 12.18 -5.05 -5.98
C PRO A 137 11.34 -6.01 -6.83
N THR A 138 11.97 -7.06 -7.35
CA THR A 138 11.31 -8.05 -8.22
C THR A 138 10.21 -8.83 -7.48
N GLN A 139 10.31 -8.90 -6.15
CA GLN A 139 9.31 -9.46 -5.25
C GLN A 139 7.93 -8.80 -5.38
N LEU A 140 7.82 -7.53 -5.81
CA LEU A 140 6.52 -6.91 -6.07
C LEU A 140 5.72 -7.63 -7.16
N GLY A 141 6.38 -8.39 -8.05
CA GLY A 141 5.72 -9.24 -9.03
C GLY A 141 4.79 -10.30 -8.40
N LYS A 142 4.96 -10.62 -7.11
CA LYS A 142 4.09 -11.53 -6.35
C LYS A 142 2.72 -10.92 -5.99
N LEU A 143 2.48 -9.63 -6.23
CA LEU A 143 1.22 -8.98 -5.89
C LEU A 143 0.13 -9.23 -6.94
N PHE A 144 -0.32 -10.49 -7.06
CA PHE A 144 -1.26 -10.95 -8.09
C PHE A 144 -2.70 -10.40 -7.94
N LYS A 145 -3.06 -9.82 -6.79
CA LYS A 145 -4.34 -9.11 -6.58
C LYS A 145 -4.24 -7.61 -6.87
N LEU A 146 -3.05 -7.10 -7.20
CA LEU A 146 -2.83 -5.67 -7.44
C LEU A 146 -3.42 -5.28 -8.79
N CYS A 147 -4.46 -4.47 -8.75
CA CYS A 147 -5.13 -3.95 -9.95
C CYS A 147 -4.56 -2.59 -10.34
N LYS A 148 -4.02 -1.84 -9.37
CA LYS A 148 -3.55 -0.47 -9.58
C LYS A 148 -2.17 -0.25 -8.97
N LEU A 149 -1.18 0.00 -9.82
CA LEU A 149 0.16 0.44 -9.43
C LEU A 149 0.47 1.77 -10.12
N GLU A 150 0.66 2.83 -9.34
CA GLU A 150 1.04 4.13 -9.88
C GLU A 150 2.45 4.52 -9.42
N LEU A 151 3.34 4.77 -10.39
CA LEU A 151 4.77 5.04 -10.16
C LEU A 151 5.24 6.36 -10.81
N ASN A 152 4.32 7.18 -11.31
CA ASN A 152 4.64 8.39 -12.06
C ASN A 152 5.45 9.37 -11.21
N GLY A 153 6.40 10.08 -11.82
CA GLY A 153 7.22 11.05 -11.09
C GLY A 153 8.27 10.43 -10.17
N ASN A 154 8.65 9.17 -10.41
CA ASN A 154 9.84 8.55 -9.81
C ASN A 154 11.01 8.51 -10.80
N PRO A 155 12.27 8.65 -10.33
CA PRO A 155 13.47 8.53 -11.16
C PRO A 155 13.83 7.06 -11.42
N LEU A 156 12.85 6.23 -11.80
CA LEU A 156 13.09 4.83 -12.16
C LEU A 156 14.05 4.78 -13.36
N GLY A 157 14.94 3.78 -13.37
CA GLY A 157 15.90 3.57 -14.45
C GLY A 157 15.65 2.28 -15.23
N GLY A 158 16.20 2.19 -16.44
CA GLY A 158 16.21 0.95 -17.24
C GLY A 158 14.90 0.65 -17.96
N HIS A 159 14.74 -0.60 -18.43
CA HIS A 159 13.62 -1.03 -19.27
C HIS A 159 12.24 -0.89 -18.60
N ILE A 160 12.18 -0.92 -17.27
CA ILE A 160 10.92 -0.72 -16.54
C ILE A 160 10.32 0.67 -16.80
N MET A 161 11.16 1.69 -17.06
CA MET A 161 10.66 3.03 -17.41
C MET A 161 9.99 3.07 -18.78
N ASP A 162 10.50 2.31 -19.75
CA ASP A 162 9.90 2.26 -21.08
C ASP A 162 8.53 1.60 -21.03
N ILE A 163 8.37 0.58 -20.17
CA ILE A 163 7.08 -0.05 -19.89
C ILE A 163 6.13 0.98 -19.25
N ILE A 164 6.54 1.63 -18.15
CA ILE A 164 5.69 2.59 -17.42
C ILE A 164 5.28 3.79 -18.28
N ARG A 165 6.17 4.29 -19.16
CA ARG A 165 5.88 5.42 -20.04
C ARG A 165 4.96 5.05 -21.21
N SER A 166 4.75 3.75 -21.47
CA SER A 166 3.83 3.33 -22.52
C SER A 166 2.40 3.77 -22.20
N PRO A 167 1.69 4.41 -23.14
CA PRO A 167 0.31 4.86 -22.91
C PRO A 167 -0.67 3.68 -22.72
N THR A 168 -0.26 2.46 -23.08
CA THR A 168 -1.05 1.23 -22.90
C THR A 168 -0.58 0.42 -21.70
N CYS A 169 0.38 0.91 -20.91
CA CYS A 169 0.90 0.19 -19.76
C CYS A 169 -0.22 -0.09 -18.76
N ARG A 170 -0.41 -1.36 -18.44
CA ARG A 170 -1.26 -1.79 -17.32
C ARG A 170 -0.42 -2.19 -16.13
N THR A 171 -1.05 -2.30 -14.97
CA THR A 171 -0.42 -2.82 -13.75
C THR A 171 0.18 -4.20 -14.00
N GLU A 172 -0.51 -5.04 -14.77
CA GLU A 172 -0.08 -6.41 -15.06
C GLU A 172 1.21 -6.45 -15.90
N ASP A 173 1.46 -5.46 -16.77
CA ASP A 173 2.67 -5.42 -17.59
C ASP A 173 3.91 -5.17 -16.71
N ILE A 174 3.78 -4.29 -15.71
CA ILE A 174 4.82 -3.99 -14.73
C ILE A 174 5.08 -5.23 -13.87
N LEU A 175 4.02 -5.85 -13.34
CA LEU A 175 4.14 -7.07 -12.53
C LEU A 175 4.74 -8.22 -13.35
N SER A 176 4.35 -8.38 -14.61
CA SER A 176 4.91 -9.36 -15.54
C SER A 176 6.41 -9.16 -15.74
N TYR A 177 6.85 -7.92 -15.96
CA TYR A 177 8.28 -7.60 -16.08
C TYR A 177 9.05 -7.95 -14.80
N LEU A 178 8.49 -7.65 -13.62
CA LEU A 178 9.12 -7.97 -12.35
C LEU A 178 9.20 -9.48 -12.10
N ILE A 179 8.17 -10.22 -12.51
CA ILE A 179 8.17 -11.68 -12.48
C ILE A 179 9.30 -12.23 -13.35
N ASP A 180 9.48 -11.71 -14.57
CA ASP A 180 10.53 -12.19 -15.50
C ASP A 180 11.96 -12.01 -14.95
N HIS A 181 12.16 -11.11 -13.99
CA HIS A 181 13.44 -10.82 -13.36
C HIS A 181 13.55 -11.38 -11.93
N LEU A 182 12.59 -12.20 -11.48
CA LEU A 182 12.67 -12.87 -10.17
C LEU A 182 13.83 -13.87 -10.16
N PRO A 183 14.76 -13.79 -9.18
CA PRO A 183 15.84 -14.75 -9.07
C PRO A 183 15.30 -16.14 -8.75
N VAL A 184 15.69 -17.12 -9.56
CA VAL A 184 15.19 -18.51 -9.55
C VAL A 184 15.42 -19.24 -8.21
N CYS A 185 16.43 -18.82 -7.44
CA CYS A 185 16.75 -19.40 -6.12
C CYS A 185 15.67 -19.18 -5.05
N PHE A 186 14.65 -18.36 -5.29
CA PHE A 186 13.53 -18.18 -4.36
C PHE A 186 12.68 -19.44 -4.19
N PHE A 187 12.69 -20.36 -5.17
CA PHE A 187 11.86 -21.56 -5.16
C PHE A 187 12.60 -22.84 -4.77
N THR A 188 13.94 -22.80 -4.68
CA THR A 188 14.76 -24.00 -4.45
C THR A 188 14.98 -24.34 -2.97
N CYS A 189 14.30 -23.66 -2.05
CA CYS A 189 14.36 -23.95 -0.62
C CYS A 189 13.00 -24.40 -0.09
N ASN A 190 12.47 -25.54 -0.56
CA ASN A 190 11.60 -26.41 0.23
C ASN A 190 11.40 -27.75 -0.49
N ASN A 191 12.37 -28.65 -0.31
CA ASN A 191 12.29 -30.02 -0.79
C ASN A 191 11.46 -30.91 0.17
N SER A 192 10.39 -30.38 0.76
CA SER A 192 9.53 -31.15 1.66
C SER A 192 8.06 -30.76 1.47
N ALA A 193 7.30 -31.76 1.04
CA ALA A 193 5.84 -31.87 1.08
C ALA A 193 5.04 -30.83 0.29
N THR A 194 4.57 -31.25 -0.89
CA THR A 194 3.17 -31.05 -1.38
C THR A 194 2.47 -29.76 -0.96
N PHE A 195 3.09 -28.60 -1.15
CA PHE A 195 2.37 -27.34 -1.22
C PHE A 195 2.02 -27.15 -2.68
N SER A 196 0.77 -27.39 -3.07
CA SER A 196 0.37 -27.07 -4.43
C SER A 196 0.58 -25.57 -4.60
N ILE A 197 1.25 -25.15 -5.67
CA ILE A 197 1.38 -23.72 -6.02
C ILE A 197 -0.02 -23.07 -6.13
N LEU A 198 -1.06 -23.87 -6.38
CA LEU A 198 -2.47 -23.49 -6.29
C LEU A 198 -2.93 -23.07 -4.88
N ASP A 199 -2.43 -23.72 -3.82
CA ASP A 199 -2.84 -23.48 -2.43
C ASP A 199 -2.24 -22.17 -1.87
N MET A 200 -1.17 -21.66 -2.49
CA MET A 200 -0.61 -20.35 -2.16
C MET A 200 -1.44 -19.19 -2.73
N PHE A 201 -2.21 -19.41 -3.81
CA PHE A 201 -2.80 -18.31 -4.60
C PHE A 201 -4.25 -18.58 -5.08
N PRO A 202 -5.22 -18.78 -4.17
CA PRO A 202 -6.58 -19.16 -4.53
C PRO A 202 -7.42 -18.04 -5.19
N GLU A 203 -6.99 -16.78 -5.13
CA GLU A 203 -7.79 -15.61 -5.54
C GLU A 203 -7.01 -14.59 -6.39
N ALA A 204 -6.19 -15.03 -7.34
CA ALA A 204 -5.55 -14.06 -8.22
C ALA A 204 -6.53 -13.39 -9.17
N SER A 205 -6.39 -12.07 -9.29
CA SER A 205 -7.20 -11.26 -10.21
C SER A 205 -6.79 -11.49 -11.68
N SER A 206 -5.60 -12.05 -11.92
CA SER A 206 -5.07 -12.36 -13.25
C SER A 206 -4.55 -13.79 -13.32
N THR A 207 -5.30 -14.66 -13.99
CA THR A 207 -4.88 -16.04 -14.30
C THR A 207 -3.61 -16.08 -15.14
N ILE A 208 -3.33 -15.04 -15.91
CA ILE A 208 -2.15 -14.94 -16.79
C ILE A 208 -0.87 -14.80 -15.95
N LEU A 209 -0.85 -13.91 -14.96
CA LEU A 209 0.32 -13.72 -14.09
C LEU A 209 0.59 -14.96 -13.24
N LEU A 210 -0.47 -15.61 -12.73
CA LEU A 210 -0.33 -16.89 -12.02
C LEU A 210 0.22 -18.00 -12.91
N ASN A 211 -0.34 -18.17 -14.12
CA ASN A 211 0.13 -19.18 -15.05
C ASN A 211 1.58 -18.93 -15.46
N LYS A 212 1.98 -17.67 -15.61
CA LYS A 212 3.36 -17.28 -15.92
C LYS A 212 4.32 -17.58 -14.77
N LEU A 213 3.94 -17.25 -13.54
CA LEU A 213 4.69 -17.61 -12.34
C LEU A 213 4.80 -19.14 -12.18
N PHE A 214 3.70 -19.88 -12.36
CA PHE A 214 3.68 -21.34 -12.34
C PHE A 214 4.60 -21.93 -13.42
N THR A 215 4.57 -21.37 -14.64
CA THR A 215 5.44 -21.80 -15.74
C THR A 215 6.91 -21.58 -15.38
N MET A 216 7.28 -20.42 -14.84
CA MET A 216 8.64 -20.16 -14.39
C MET A 216 9.09 -21.13 -13.28
N ILE A 217 8.24 -21.38 -12.29
CA ILE A 217 8.52 -22.30 -11.18
C ILE A 217 8.70 -23.73 -11.71
N SER A 218 7.78 -24.22 -12.54
CA SER A 218 7.84 -25.57 -13.12
C SER A 218 9.07 -25.81 -13.98
N GLN A 219 9.47 -24.81 -14.79
CA GLN A 219 10.71 -24.85 -15.57
C GLN A 219 11.95 -24.87 -14.68
N SER A 220 11.94 -24.15 -13.55
CA SER A 220 13.06 -24.12 -12.62
C SER A 220 13.21 -25.38 -11.75
N LEU A 221 12.10 -26.05 -11.41
CA LEU A 221 12.07 -27.25 -10.57
C LEU A 221 12.11 -28.55 -11.38
N ASN A 222 12.19 -28.48 -12.71
CA ASN A 222 12.22 -29.63 -13.61
C ASN A 222 11.02 -30.59 -13.37
N ILE A 223 9.87 -30.04 -12.98
CA ILE A 223 8.65 -30.83 -12.74
C ILE A 223 8.06 -31.20 -14.11
N PRO A 224 7.91 -32.49 -14.44
CA PRO A 224 7.37 -32.91 -15.74
C PRO A 224 5.93 -32.39 -15.89
N LYS A 225 5.63 -31.81 -17.06
CA LYS A 225 4.28 -31.38 -17.45
C LYS A 225 3.35 -32.61 -17.41
N LEU A 226 2.28 -32.54 -16.62
CA LEU A 226 1.12 -33.44 -16.70
C LEU A 226 0.25 -33.04 -17.89
#